data_AF-A0A4Y9QN60-F1
#
_entry.id   AF-A0A4Y9QN60-F1
#
_cell.length_a   1.000
_cell.length_b   1.000
_cell.length_c   1.000
_cell.angle_alpha   90.00
_cell.angle_beta   90.00
_cell.angle_gamma   90.00
#
_symmetry.space_group_name_H-M   'P 1'
#
loop_
_entity.id
_entity.type
_entity.pdbx_description
1 polymer ?
#
loop_
_entity_poly.entity_id
_entity_poly.type
_entity_poly.pdbx_seq_one_letter_code
_entity_poly.pdbx_strand_id
1 'polypeptide(L)'
;MRRTAAGALIVAVALLGASPIALDATAAHADPVRDLEYWLNDYGFTQAWTTSKGAGVKVAVIDTGIDGSVAELKGVVVGGADVSGIGSANGQKPVGDDDSHGTQVASLLAGRGTGEGNGVLGVAPEAQLLSVSVAFGSDSKSKISTDDQIAEAVRWAVDNGASIINMSLTRNTLDWPQSWDDAFLYAFQHDVIVVAAAGNRGGGTSQVGAPATIPGVVVVAGVDRNKEASFDASSQGITISVAAPSEQLVGVVPGGGYVSWNGTSGATPLVSGLLALVRSAYPDLNAADAINRVIATANPNGHEVPSPIYGNGLIDASAALTAIVEPATTTPEAQLTDWIRIHRRAQPPAAETTAPTLTPTTPVPDPAPEVEADEQSFMTSAWTLRYLTVPFAVLAGFGSLAVLLGIGATRHIKRSLRKQ
;
A
#
# COMPACT_ATOMS: atom_id res chain seq x y z
N MET A 1 -5.93 87.09 -58.42
CA MET A 1 -5.56 86.58 -59.76
C MET A 1 -4.36 85.66 -59.63
N ARG A 2 -4.46 84.43 -60.16
CA ARG A 2 -3.39 83.52 -60.68
C ARG A 2 -2.21 83.19 -59.73
N ARG A 3 -2.12 81.93 -59.25
CA ARG A 3 -1.27 80.81 -59.78
C ARG A 3 0.24 81.18 -59.71
N THR A 4 1.12 80.45 -59.03
CA THR A 4 1.61 79.11 -59.42
C THR A 4 2.53 78.42 -58.38
N ALA A 5 2.43 77.08 -58.36
CA ALA A 5 3.50 76.06 -58.25
C ALA A 5 4.21 75.83 -56.89
N ALA A 6 4.02 74.69 -56.21
CA ALA A 6 4.38 73.30 -56.55
C ALA A 6 5.86 72.97 -56.29
N GLY A 7 6.08 72.17 -55.25
CA GLY A 7 7.33 71.49 -54.92
C GLY A 7 7.00 70.32 -53.99
N ALA A 8 6.69 69.16 -54.57
CA ALA A 8 6.40 67.92 -53.86
C ALA A 8 7.72 67.23 -53.49
N LEU A 9 7.89 66.91 -52.20
CA LEU A 9 8.91 65.98 -51.73
C LEU A 9 8.20 64.67 -51.38
N ILE A 10 8.44 63.64 -52.19
CA ILE A 10 8.00 62.28 -51.93
C ILE A 10 9.03 61.66 -50.96
N VAL A 11 8.59 61.33 -49.75
CA VAL A 11 9.30 60.38 -48.88
C VAL A 11 8.36 59.18 -48.73
N ALA A 12 8.73 58.08 -49.40
CA ALA A 12 8.08 56.80 -49.25
C ALA A 12 8.56 56.17 -47.93
N VAL A 13 7.67 56.10 -46.93
CA VAL A 13 7.88 55.27 -45.74
C VAL A 13 7.16 53.96 -45.97
N ALA A 14 7.93 52.89 -46.16
CA ALA A 14 7.42 51.52 -46.19
C ALA A 14 6.93 51.13 -44.79
N LEU A 15 5.62 51.04 -44.62
CA LEU A 15 4.98 50.45 -43.45
C LEU A 15 5.07 48.92 -43.57
N LEU A 16 6.11 48.33 -42.97
CA LEU A 16 6.13 46.89 -42.65
C LEU A 16 5.15 46.66 -41.49
N GLY A 17 3.95 46.18 -41.83
CA GLY A 17 2.98 45.69 -40.86
C GLY A 17 3.47 44.38 -40.25
N ALA A 18 4.09 44.45 -39.08
CA ALA A 18 4.27 43.29 -38.22
C ALA A 18 2.98 43.09 -37.42
N SER A 19 2.15 42.13 -37.83
CA SER A 19 1.07 41.62 -36.97
C SER A 19 1.71 40.75 -35.90
N PRO A 20 1.48 40.99 -34.60
CA PRO A 20 1.87 40.03 -33.58
C PRO A 20 0.95 38.81 -33.73
N ILE A 21 1.51 37.71 -34.20
CA ILE A 21 0.91 36.38 -34.01
C ILE A 21 1.04 36.13 -32.50
N ALA A 22 -0.01 36.40 -31.76
CA ALA A 22 -0.14 35.90 -30.39
C ALA A 22 -0.28 34.39 -30.49
N LEU A 23 0.84 33.69 -30.36
CA LEU A 23 0.84 32.28 -30.03
C LEU A 23 0.30 32.20 -28.60
N ASP A 24 -0.94 31.73 -28.43
CA ASP A 24 -1.42 31.24 -27.15
C ASP A 24 -0.55 30.06 -26.76
N ALA A 25 0.58 30.35 -26.09
CA ALA A 25 1.30 29.36 -25.34
C ALA A 25 0.36 28.94 -24.20
N THR A 26 -0.34 27.84 -24.36
CA THR A 26 -1.00 27.15 -23.25
C THR A 26 0.02 27.04 -22.14
N ALA A 27 -0.20 27.71 -21.01
CA ALA A 27 0.65 27.56 -19.85
C ALA A 27 0.75 26.07 -19.56
N ALA A 28 1.96 25.51 -19.64
CA ALA A 28 2.21 24.17 -19.15
C ALA A 28 1.93 24.20 -17.65
N HIS A 29 0.74 23.76 -17.26
CA HIS A 29 0.43 23.51 -15.86
C HIS A 29 1.22 22.25 -15.48
N ALA A 30 2.36 22.45 -14.84
CA ALA A 30 3.05 21.37 -14.14
C ALA A 30 2.16 20.97 -12.97
N ASP A 31 1.59 19.76 -13.01
CA ASP A 31 1.02 19.14 -11.82
C ASP A 31 2.10 18.28 -11.16
N PRO A 32 2.76 18.78 -10.10
CA PRO A 32 3.81 18.01 -9.45
C PRO A 32 3.30 16.72 -8.80
N VAL A 33 1.99 16.55 -8.58
CA VAL A 33 1.43 15.33 -7.98
C VAL A 33 1.20 14.24 -9.03
N ARG A 34 0.45 14.53 -10.10
CA ARG A 34 0.22 13.55 -11.18
C ARG A 34 1.52 13.08 -11.84
N ASP A 35 2.54 13.94 -11.93
CA ASP A 35 3.86 13.59 -12.46
C ASP A 35 4.59 12.52 -11.62
N LEU A 36 4.19 12.33 -10.36
CA LEU A 36 4.73 11.28 -9.49
C LEU A 36 4.03 9.92 -9.70
N GLU A 37 2.89 9.87 -10.38
CA GLU A 37 2.12 8.65 -10.67
C GLU A 37 2.62 7.93 -11.93
N TYR A 38 3.93 7.69 -12.00
CA TYR A 38 4.62 7.03 -13.14
C TYR A 38 3.92 5.74 -13.60
N TRP A 39 3.36 5.01 -12.63
CA TRP A 39 2.69 3.73 -12.83
C TRP A 39 1.45 3.82 -13.71
N LEU A 40 0.81 4.99 -13.82
CA LEU A 40 -0.36 5.19 -14.69
C LEU A 40 -0.06 4.87 -16.15
N ASN A 41 1.11 5.27 -16.63
CA ASN A 41 1.54 5.02 -18.01
C ASN A 41 2.36 3.73 -18.11
N ASP A 42 3.31 3.52 -17.20
CA ASP A 42 4.30 2.43 -17.29
C ASP A 42 3.70 1.02 -17.18
N TYR A 43 2.48 0.92 -16.62
CA TYR A 43 1.71 -0.31 -16.41
C TYR A 43 0.39 -0.31 -17.18
N GLY A 44 0.18 0.65 -18.08
CA GLY A 44 -0.91 0.65 -19.07
C GLY A 44 -2.29 1.07 -18.56
N PHE A 45 -2.41 1.72 -17.40
CA PHE A 45 -3.72 2.14 -16.87
C PHE A 45 -4.39 3.22 -17.74
N THR A 46 -3.61 4.17 -18.26
CA THR A 46 -4.14 5.20 -19.18
C THR A 46 -4.75 4.59 -20.45
N GLN A 47 -4.15 3.51 -20.97
CA GLN A 47 -4.69 2.72 -22.07
C GLN A 47 -5.92 1.92 -21.64
N ALA A 48 -5.88 1.26 -20.48
CA ALA A 48 -7.00 0.46 -19.95
C ALA A 48 -8.28 1.30 -19.74
N TRP A 49 -8.14 2.58 -19.37
CA TRP A 49 -9.26 3.51 -19.21
C TRP A 49 -10.04 3.84 -20.47
N THR A 50 -9.53 3.47 -21.65
CA THR A 50 -10.33 3.49 -22.89
C THR A 50 -11.40 2.41 -22.92
N THR A 51 -11.25 1.36 -22.11
CA THR A 51 -12.19 0.24 -21.98
C THR A 51 -13.02 0.35 -20.71
N SER A 52 -12.40 0.62 -19.56
CA SER A 52 -13.08 0.66 -18.27
C SER A 52 -12.33 1.54 -17.27
N LYS A 53 -13.10 2.23 -16.41
CA LYS A 53 -12.59 2.99 -15.26
C LYS A 53 -13.09 2.46 -13.91
N GLY A 54 -13.71 1.27 -13.91
CA GLY A 54 -14.17 0.60 -12.70
C GLY A 54 -15.62 0.91 -12.28
N ALA A 55 -16.40 1.55 -13.15
CA ALA A 55 -17.80 1.89 -12.87
C ALA A 55 -18.63 0.65 -12.44
N GLY A 56 -19.45 0.83 -11.41
CA GLY A 56 -20.35 -0.22 -10.90
C GLY A 56 -19.69 -1.24 -9.97
N VAL A 57 -18.37 -1.18 -9.77
CA VAL A 57 -17.66 -2.10 -8.87
C VAL A 57 -17.50 -1.45 -7.49
N LYS A 58 -17.85 -2.21 -6.45
CA LYS A 58 -17.56 -1.84 -5.05
C LYS A 58 -16.33 -2.56 -4.57
N VAL A 59 -15.38 -1.81 -4.02
CA VAL A 59 -14.17 -2.35 -3.40
C VAL A 59 -14.16 -1.99 -1.92
N ALA A 60 -14.12 -3.00 -1.04
CA ALA A 60 -13.93 -2.78 0.38
C ALA A 60 -12.44 -2.59 0.68
N VAL A 61 -12.11 -1.55 1.43
CA VAL A 61 -10.76 -1.29 1.93
C VAL A 61 -10.78 -1.60 3.42
N ILE A 62 -10.20 -2.74 3.80
CA ILE A 62 -10.04 -3.14 5.20
C ILE A 62 -8.68 -2.60 5.65
N ASP A 63 -8.70 -1.46 6.33
CA ASP A 63 -7.50 -0.70 6.68
C ASP A 63 -7.79 0.23 7.88
N THR A 64 -6.97 1.24 8.16
CA THR A 64 -7.14 2.15 9.30
C THR A 64 -8.34 3.10 9.19
N GLY A 65 -9.15 2.98 8.14
CA GLY A 65 -10.26 3.88 7.82
C GLY A 65 -9.88 4.93 6.78
N ILE A 66 -10.89 5.48 6.10
CA ILE A 66 -10.72 6.41 4.98
C ILE A 66 -11.30 7.77 5.36
N ASP A 67 -10.48 8.82 5.38
CA ASP A 67 -10.99 10.19 5.38
C ASP A 67 -11.59 10.52 4.00
N GLY A 68 -12.86 10.18 3.81
CA GLY A 68 -13.59 10.45 2.56
C GLY A 68 -13.92 11.93 2.33
N SER A 69 -13.53 12.84 3.24
CA SER A 69 -13.77 14.27 3.11
C SER A 69 -12.73 14.99 2.26
N VAL A 70 -11.56 14.37 2.03
CA VAL A 70 -10.51 14.92 1.17
C VAL A 70 -10.98 15.03 -0.28
N ALA A 71 -10.41 15.99 -1.01
CA ALA A 71 -10.91 16.39 -2.34
C ALA A 71 -10.92 15.22 -3.34
N GLU A 72 -9.87 14.42 -3.37
CA GLU A 72 -9.70 13.27 -4.26
C GLU A 72 -10.68 12.13 -3.99
N LEU A 73 -11.20 12.02 -2.77
CA LEU A 73 -12.10 10.93 -2.35
C LEU A 73 -13.55 11.38 -2.22
N LYS A 74 -13.85 12.62 -2.62
CA LYS A 74 -15.21 13.17 -2.54
C LYS A 74 -16.19 12.34 -3.37
N GLY A 75 -17.15 11.73 -2.67
CA GLY A 75 -18.15 10.85 -3.29
C GLY A 75 -17.59 9.51 -3.80
N VAL A 76 -16.39 9.12 -3.38
CA VAL A 76 -15.78 7.82 -3.67
C VAL A 76 -16.24 6.78 -2.63
N VAL A 77 -16.23 7.16 -1.34
CA VAL A 77 -16.68 6.30 -0.24
C VAL A 77 -18.21 6.33 -0.16
N VAL A 78 -18.85 5.18 -0.39
CA VAL A 78 -20.33 5.05 -0.44
C VAL A 78 -20.93 4.31 0.74
N GLY A 79 -20.10 3.73 1.59
CA GLY A 79 -20.49 3.01 2.79
C GLY A 79 -19.27 2.65 3.61
N GLY A 80 -19.49 2.14 4.81
CA GLY A 80 -18.41 1.69 5.67
C GLY A 80 -18.87 1.28 7.05
N ALA A 81 -17.95 0.68 7.79
CA ALA A 81 -18.12 0.25 9.17
C ALA A 81 -16.83 0.44 9.95
N ASP A 82 -16.96 0.63 11.26
CA ASP A 82 -15.86 0.45 12.19
C ASP A 82 -16.03 -0.86 12.94
N VAL A 83 -15.07 -1.77 12.78
CA VAL A 83 -15.02 -3.03 13.54
C VAL A 83 -14.03 -2.95 14.70
N SER A 84 -13.28 -1.84 14.80
CA SER A 84 -12.31 -1.65 15.89
C SER A 84 -12.94 -1.21 17.21
N GLY A 85 -14.13 -0.63 17.18
CA GLY A 85 -14.86 -0.11 18.34
C GLY A 85 -14.38 1.27 18.82
N ILE A 86 -13.47 1.93 18.10
CA ILE A 86 -12.91 3.25 18.46
C ILE A 86 -13.02 4.30 17.34
N GLY A 87 -13.39 3.86 16.14
CA GLY A 87 -13.59 4.68 14.95
C GLY A 87 -14.97 5.32 14.91
N SER A 88 -15.40 5.71 13.71
CA SER A 88 -16.77 6.16 13.45
C SER A 88 -17.56 5.03 12.82
N ALA A 89 -18.86 4.94 13.11
CA ALA A 89 -19.71 3.84 12.62
C ALA A 89 -19.73 3.68 11.09
N ASN A 90 -19.35 4.70 10.32
CA ASN A 90 -19.24 4.66 8.87
C ASN A 90 -17.82 4.35 8.36
N GLY A 91 -16.89 3.97 9.23
CA GLY A 91 -15.50 3.63 8.91
C GLY A 91 -14.63 4.79 8.41
N GLN A 92 -15.11 6.04 8.47
CA GLN A 92 -14.44 7.20 7.86
C GLN A 92 -13.62 8.07 8.83
N LYS A 93 -13.66 7.77 10.13
CA LYS A 93 -12.72 8.33 11.10
C LYS A 93 -11.55 7.36 11.23
N PRO A 94 -10.34 7.76 10.82
CA PRO A 94 -9.21 6.86 10.91
C PRO A 94 -8.82 6.47 12.35
N VAL A 95 -8.22 5.30 12.51
CA VAL A 95 -7.90 4.64 13.79
C VAL A 95 -6.55 3.93 13.76
N GLY A 96 -6.03 3.55 14.94
CA GLY A 96 -4.76 2.84 15.07
C GLY A 96 -3.54 3.76 15.07
N ASP A 97 -2.36 3.16 15.09
CA ASP A 97 -1.09 3.91 15.23
C ASP A 97 -0.67 4.65 13.94
N ASP A 98 -1.06 4.13 12.77
CA ASP A 98 -0.91 4.80 11.46
C ASP A 98 -2.28 5.13 10.86
N ASP A 99 -2.92 6.13 11.46
CA ASP A 99 -4.26 6.61 11.11
C ASP A 99 -4.33 7.29 9.72
N SER A 100 -3.24 7.35 8.96
CA SER A 100 -3.22 7.91 7.62
C SER A 100 -3.33 6.86 6.51
N HIS A 101 -2.97 5.61 6.82
CA HIS A 101 -2.71 4.55 5.85
C HIS A 101 -3.91 4.23 4.95
N GLY A 102 -5.11 4.04 5.52
CA GLY A 102 -6.31 3.71 4.74
C GLY A 102 -6.70 4.79 3.72
N THR A 103 -6.45 6.07 4.03
CA THR A 103 -6.69 7.19 3.10
C THR A 103 -5.68 7.18 1.95
N GLN A 104 -4.41 6.89 2.23
CA GLN A 104 -3.37 6.75 1.21
C GLN A 104 -3.70 5.62 0.23
N VAL A 105 -4.06 4.45 0.77
CA VAL A 105 -4.49 3.27 0.00
C VAL A 105 -5.70 3.58 -0.87
N ALA A 106 -6.73 4.20 -0.30
CA ALA A 106 -7.94 4.58 -1.02
C ALA A 106 -7.67 5.54 -2.18
N SER A 107 -6.72 6.48 -1.99
CA SER A 107 -6.36 7.45 -3.02
C SER A 107 -5.74 6.80 -4.26
N LEU A 108 -4.82 5.84 -4.08
CA LEU A 108 -4.24 5.05 -5.19
C LEU A 108 -5.27 4.14 -5.88
N LEU A 109 -6.28 3.68 -5.14
CA LEU A 109 -7.28 2.76 -5.68
C LEU A 109 -8.32 3.49 -6.53
N ALA A 110 -8.96 4.53 -5.98
CA ALA A 110 -10.12 5.19 -6.59
C ALA A 110 -10.14 6.72 -6.42
N GLY A 111 -9.00 7.34 -6.13
CA GLY A 111 -8.88 8.80 -6.14
C GLY A 111 -9.34 9.39 -7.47
N ARG A 112 -10.03 10.53 -7.44
CA ARG A 112 -10.59 11.20 -8.63
C ARG A 112 -9.82 12.46 -9.04
N GLY A 113 -8.68 12.71 -8.42
CA GLY A 113 -7.99 13.99 -8.49
C GLY A 113 -8.80 15.13 -7.87
N THR A 114 -8.28 16.34 -7.96
CA THR A 114 -8.91 17.57 -7.42
C THR A 114 -9.57 18.43 -8.51
N GLY A 115 -9.58 17.95 -9.75
CA GLY A 115 -10.03 18.69 -10.94
C GLY A 115 -8.86 19.27 -11.73
N GLU A 116 -9.12 19.69 -12.98
CA GLU A 116 -8.13 20.33 -13.87
C GLU A 116 -6.86 19.52 -14.13
N GLY A 117 -6.92 18.20 -13.94
CA GLY A 117 -5.76 17.31 -14.08
C GLY A 117 -4.86 17.21 -12.85
N ASN A 118 -5.25 17.82 -11.72
CA ASN A 118 -4.46 17.86 -10.49
C ASN A 118 -4.78 16.73 -9.50
N GLY A 119 -3.85 16.48 -8.57
CA GLY A 119 -4.04 15.58 -7.42
C GLY A 119 -3.93 14.09 -7.80
N VAL A 120 -4.03 13.22 -6.79
CA VAL A 120 -3.88 11.77 -6.98
C VAL A 120 -5.08 11.20 -7.74
N LEU A 121 -4.81 10.46 -8.81
CA LEU A 121 -5.82 9.74 -9.59
C LEU A 121 -5.60 8.25 -9.47
N GLY A 122 -6.53 7.59 -8.80
CA GLY A 122 -6.45 6.16 -8.56
C GLY A 122 -6.66 5.32 -9.82
N VAL A 123 -6.32 4.04 -9.72
CA VAL A 123 -6.45 3.07 -10.82
C VAL A 123 -7.88 2.93 -11.35
N ALA A 124 -8.88 2.94 -10.47
CA ALA A 124 -10.29 2.74 -10.79
C ALA A 124 -11.12 3.94 -10.31
N PRO A 125 -11.00 5.12 -10.95
CA PRO A 125 -11.59 6.36 -10.45
C PRO A 125 -13.14 6.38 -10.45
N GLU A 126 -13.77 5.46 -11.20
CA GLU A 126 -15.23 5.30 -11.24
C GLU A 126 -15.73 4.17 -10.33
N ALA A 127 -14.83 3.44 -9.65
CA ALA A 127 -15.22 2.49 -8.61
C ALA A 127 -15.76 3.22 -7.36
N GLN A 128 -16.47 2.46 -6.53
CA GLN A 128 -16.98 2.92 -5.25
C GLN A 128 -16.25 2.19 -4.12
N LEU A 129 -15.92 2.90 -3.04
CA LEU A 129 -15.24 2.31 -1.89
C LEU A 129 -16.18 2.07 -0.73
N LEU A 130 -15.98 0.94 -0.05
CA LEU A 130 -16.50 0.68 1.28
C LEU A 130 -15.33 0.78 2.29
N SER A 131 -15.44 1.69 3.25
CA SER A 131 -14.39 1.89 4.27
C SER A 131 -14.63 0.98 5.47
N VAL A 132 -13.76 0.01 5.73
CA VAL A 132 -13.90 -0.87 6.91
C VAL A 132 -12.71 -0.64 7.83
N SER A 133 -12.91 0.15 8.89
CA SER A 133 -11.83 0.55 9.78
C SER A 133 -11.50 -0.54 10.80
N VAL A 134 -10.23 -0.93 10.80
CA VAL A 134 -9.60 -1.85 11.73
C VAL A 134 -8.45 -1.14 12.44
N ALA A 135 -8.26 -1.39 13.73
CA ALA A 135 -7.20 -0.74 14.51
C ALA A 135 -5.98 -1.66 14.61
N PHE A 136 -4.91 -1.29 13.89
CA PHE A 136 -3.61 -1.94 13.98
C PHE A 136 -2.71 -1.30 15.03
N GLY A 137 -1.66 -2.03 15.42
CA GLY A 137 -0.63 -1.57 16.34
C GLY A 137 -0.83 -2.06 17.76
N SER A 138 0.26 -2.10 18.53
CA SER A 138 0.25 -2.56 19.92
C SER A 138 -0.47 -1.56 20.85
N ASP A 139 -0.49 -0.29 20.47
CA ASP A 139 -1.11 0.80 21.25
C ASP A 139 -2.45 1.25 20.66
N SER A 140 -3.06 0.41 19.83
CA SER A 140 -4.27 0.73 19.04
C SER A 140 -5.50 1.12 19.87
N LYS A 141 -5.49 0.89 21.18
CA LYS A 141 -6.58 1.16 22.15
C LYS A 141 -7.87 0.37 21.90
N SER A 142 -7.93 -0.47 20.87
CA SER A 142 -9.06 -1.37 20.66
C SER A 142 -9.06 -2.49 21.71
N LYS A 143 -10.27 -2.87 22.15
CA LYS A 143 -10.48 -4.04 23.02
C LYS A 143 -10.81 -5.30 22.23
N ILE A 144 -10.99 -5.18 20.93
CA ILE A 144 -11.32 -6.27 20.02
C ILE A 144 -9.99 -6.71 19.39
N SER A 145 -9.72 -8.02 19.38
CA SER A 145 -8.48 -8.52 18.79
C SER A 145 -8.44 -8.20 17.29
N THR A 146 -7.26 -7.89 16.73
CA THR A 146 -7.13 -7.65 15.29
C THR A 146 -7.61 -8.85 14.47
N ASP A 147 -7.48 -10.07 15.02
CA ASP A 147 -7.98 -11.29 14.39
C ASP A 147 -9.50 -11.30 14.25
N ASP A 148 -10.23 -10.93 15.30
CA ASP A 148 -11.70 -10.83 15.27
C ASP A 148 -12.16 -9.68 14.37
N GLN A 149 -11.46 -8.53 14.45
CA GLN A 149 -11.73 -7.37 13.60
C GLN A 149 -11.64 -7.75 12.11
N ILE A 150 -10.60 -8.47 11.69
CA ILE A 150 -10.44 -8.86 10.28
C ILE A 150 -11.52 -9.87 9.85
N ALA A 151 -11.85 -10.85 10.70
CA ALA A 151 -12.91 -11.81 10.37
C ALA A 151 -14.27 -11.12 10.21
N GLU A 152 -14.60 -10.18 11.09
CA GLU A 152 -15.81 -9.36 11.00
C GLU A 152 -15.79 -8.44 9.77
N ALA A 153 -14.66 -7.77 9.51
CA ALA A 153 -14.49 -6.87 8.38
C ALA A 153 -14.71 -7.58 7.03
N VAL A 154 -14.16 -8.79 6.86
CA VAL A 154 -14.35 -9.58 5.64
C VAL A 154 -15.82 -9.94 5.45
N ARG A 155 -16.51 -10.41 6.49
CA ARG A 155 -17.95 -10.74 6.41
C ARG A 155 -18.78 -9.50 6.09
N TRP A 156 -18.54 -8.41 6.80
CA TRP A 156 -19.25 -7.15 6.60
C TRP A 156 -19.07 -6.64 5.16
N ALA A 157 -17.85 -6.72 4.60
CA ALA A 157 -17.58 -6.30 3.23
C ALA A 157 -18.42 -7.09 2.22
N VAL A 158 -18.47 -8.41 2.36
CA VAL A 158 -19.27 -9.30 1.51
C VAL A 158 -20.76 -8.96 1.62
N ASP A 159 -21.28 -8.83 2.84
CA ASP A 159 -22.69 -8.55 3.10
C ASP A 159 -23.13 -7.17 2.58
N ASN A 160 -22.19 -6.24 2.42
CA ASN A 160 -22.44 -4.90 1.87
C ASN A 160 -22.14 -4.79 0.37
N GLY A 161 -21.94 -5.93 -0.29
CA GLY A 161 -21.83 -6.06 -1.74
C GLY A 161 -20.48 -5.66 -2.31
N ALA A 162 -19.40 -5.82 -1.53
CA ALA A 162 -18.06 -5.72 -2.08
C ALA A 162 -17.83 -6.81 -3.13
N SER A 163 -17.34 -6.43 -4.31
CA SER A 163 -16.86 -7.39 -5.31
C SER A 163 -15.38 -7.73 -5.07
N ILE A 164 -14.64 -6.82 -4.44
CA ILE A 164 -13.22 -6.96 -4.16
C ILE A 164 -12.96 -6.46 -2.74
N ILE A 165 -12.08 -7.14 -2.02
CA ILE A 165 -11.58 -6.73 -0.71
C ILE A 165 -10.09 -6.45 -0.86
N ASN A 166 -9.68 -5.21 -0.60
CA ASN A 166 -8.29 -4.78 -0.52
C ASN A 166 -7.82 -4.84 0.94
N MET A 167 -6.77 -5.62 1.20
CA MET A 167 -6.10 -5.74 2.48
C MET A 167 -4.63 -5.32 2.32
N SER A 168 -4.34 -4.04 2.47
CA SER A 168 -2.99 -3.49 2.38
C SER A 168 -2.15 -3.77 3.64
N LEU A 169 -2.30 -4.96 4.20
CA LEU A 169 -1.77 -5.40 5.49
C LEU A 169 -1.27 -6.85 5.39
N THR A 170 -0.37 -7.21 6.30
CA THR A 170 0.04 -8.60 6.55
C THR A 170 0.48 -8.75 8.00
N ARG A 171 0.45 -9.98 8.49
CA ARG A 171 1.16 -10.40 9.70
C ARG A 171 2.62 -10.70 9.39
N ASN A 172 3.41 -10.83 10.44
CA ASN A 172 4.76 -11.40 10.40
C ASN A 172 4.78 -12.91 10.70
N THR A 173 3.62 -13.56 10.68
CA THR A 173 3.47 -15.01 10.89
C THR A 173 2.79 -15.66 9.69
N LEU A 174 3.11 -16.94 9.47
CA LEU A 174 2.57 -17.71 8.34
C LEU A 174 1.13 -18.19 8.60
N ASP A 175 0.79 -18.38 9.85
CA ASP A 175 -0.48 -18.94 10.31
C ASP A 175 -1.56 -17.87 10.49
N TRP A 176 -2.81 -18.35 10.52
CA TRP A 176 -3.99 -17.56 10.80
C TRP A 176 -4.97 -18.35 11.68
N PRO A 177 -5.79 -17.66 12.49
CA PRO A 177 -6.78 -18.27 13.36
C PRO A 177 -7.88 -18.92 12.53
N GLN A 178 -8.51 -19.95 13.08
CA GLN A 178 -9.59 -20.65 12.39
C GLN A 178 -10.79 -19.75 12.05
N SER A 179 -11.01 -18.65 12.79
CA SER A 179 -12.04 -17.65 12.44
C SER A 179 -11.86 -17.06 11.05
N TRP A 180 -10.62 -17.00 10.53
CA TRP A 180 -10.34 -16.55 9.17
C TRP A 180 -10.65 -17.62 8.12
N ASP A 181 -10.63 -18.92 8.46
CA ASP A 181 -11.06 -19.99 7.53
C ASP A 181 -12.49 -19.70 7.06
N ASP A 182 -13.41 -19.50 7.99
CA ASP A 182 -14.82 -19.30 7.67
C ASP A 182 -15.10 -17.93 7.04
N ALA A 183 -14.35 -16.89 7.43
CA ALA A 183 -14.55 -15.54 6.89
C ALA A 183 -14.06 -15.43 5.43
N PHE A 184 -12.87 -15.95 5.12
CA PHE A 184 -12.33 -15.92 3.77
C PHE A 184 -13.07 -16.90 2.86
N LEU A 185 -13.45 -18.08 3.36
CA LEU A 185 -14.28 -19.00 2.60
C LEU A 185 -15.65 -18.38 2.27
N TYR A 186 -16.25 -17.64 3.20
CA TYR A 186 -17.48 -16.90 2.96
C TYR A 186 -17.34 -15.87 1.83
N ALA A 187 -16.22 -15.13 1.79
CA ALA A 187 -15.95 -14.21 0.69
C ALA A 187 -15.83 -14.94 -0.65
N PHE A 188 -15.07 -16.02 -0.71
CA PHE A 188 -14.88 -16.80 -1.94
C PHE A 188 -16.19 -17.44 -2.44
N GLN A 189 -17.04 -17.92 -1.54
CA GLN A 189 -18.37 -18.48 -1.85
C GLN A 189 -19.34 -17.45 -2.43
N HIS A 190 -19.12 -16.17 -2.13
CA HIS A 190 -19.90 -15.04 -2.67
C HIS A 190 -19.21 -14.38 -3.86
N ASP A 191 -18.25 -15.07 -4.48
CA ASP A 191 -17.54 -14.59 -5.66
C ASP A 191 -16.79 -13.26 -5.42
N VAL A 192 -16.32 -13.04 -4.19
CA VAL A 192 -15.54 -11.86 -3.79
C VAL A 192 -14.05 -12.16 -3.87
N ILE A 193 -13.31 -11.28 -4.55
CA ILE A 193 -11.85 -11.40 -4.68
C ILE A 193 -11.19 -10.75 -3.47
N VAL A 194 -10.27 -11.44 -2.81
CA VAL A 194 -9.47 -10.87 -1.72
C VAL A 194 -8.04 -10.63 -2.21
N VAL A 195 -7.55 -9.41 -2.04
CA VAL A 195 -6.21 -8.97 -2.45
C VAL A 195 -5.43 -8.55 -1.21
N ALA A 196 -4.21 -9.07 -1.05
CA ALA A 196 -3.37 -8.81 0.12
C ALA A 196 -1.94 -8.41 -0.24
N ALA A 197 -1.35 -7.56 0.60
CA ALA A 197 0.06 -7.18 0.51
C ALA A 197 0.97 -8.37 0.85
N ALA A 198 2.06 -8.55 0.10
CA ALA A 198 3.07 -9.58 0.42
C ALA A 198 3.85 -9.27 1.71
N GLY A 199 3.93 -8.00 2.11
CA GLY A 199 4.71 -7.53 3.25
C GLY A 199 5.97 -6.76 2.84
N ASN A 200 6.61 -6.13 3.82
CA ASN A 200 7.79 -5.29 3.61
C ASN A 200 8.97 -5.85 4.43
N ARG A 201 10.09 -6.18 3.79
CA ARG A 201 11.32 -6.63 4.50
C ARG A 201 11.82 -5.56 5.47
N GLY A 202 11.75 -4.28 5.08
CA GLY A 202 12.12 -3.15 5.93
C GLY A 202 11.26 -3.04 7.20
N GLY A 203 10.04 -3.58 7.18
CA GLY A 203 9.13 -3.69 8.34
C GLY A 203 9.30 -4.98 9.16
N GLY A 204 10.30 -5.81 8.83
CA GLY A 204 10.55 -7.09 9.50
C GLY A 204 9.86 -8.29 8.85
N THR A 205 9.12 -8.11 7.76
CA THR A 205 8.45 -9.18 7.02
C THR A 205 9.39 -9.72 5.94
N SER A 206 10.29 -10.64 6.27
CA SER A 206 11.23 -11.18 5.27
C SER A 206 10.58 -12.18 4.30
N GLN A 207 9.45 -12.76 4.69
CA GLN A 207 8.62 -13.70 3.91
C GLN A 207 7.14 -13.35 4.07
N VAL A 208 6.32 -13.71 3.09
CA VAL A 208 4.85 -13.50 3.13
C VAL A 208 4.25 -14.08 4.42
N GLY A 209 3.32 -13.33 5.04
CA GLY A 209 2.54 -13.78 6.20
C GLY A 209 1.05 -13.80 5.90
N ALA A 210 0.21 -14.22 6.85
CA ALA A 210 -1.23 -14.17 6.66
C ALA A 210 -1.74 -12.71 6.59
N PRO A 211 -2.76 -12.38 5.76
CA PRO A 211 -3.58 -13.28 4.96
C PRO A 211 -2.96 -13.71 3.61
N ALA A 212 -1.77 -13.21 3.24
CA ALA A 212 -1.12 -13.58 1.98
C ALA A 212 -0.69 -15.05 1.89
N THR A 213 -0.75 -15.82 2.99
CA THR A 213 -0.55 -17.28 2.99
C THR A 213 -1.83 -18.08 2.77
N ILE A 214 -3.01 -17.44 2.78
CA ILE A 214 -4.30 -18.10 2.61
C ILE A 214 -4.51 -18.43 1.13
N PRO A 215 -4.72 -19.71 0.76
CA PRO A 215 -4.99 -20.09 -0.63
C PRO A 215 -6.23 -19.38 -1.18
N GLY A 216 -6.17 -18.96 -2.44
CA GLY A 216 -7.22 -18.16 -3.09
C GLY A 216 -7.08 -16.64 -2.94
N VAL A 217 -6.23 -16.14 -2.03
CA VAL A 217 -5.91 -14.71 -1.92
C VAL A 217 -4.97 -14.29 -3.06
N VAL A 218 -5.25 -13.14 -3.69
CA VAL A 218 -4.35 -12.51 -4.67
C VAL A 218 -3.27 -11.75 -3.90
N VAL A 219 -2.04 -12.24 -3.96
CA VAL A 219 -0.92 -11.68 -3.20
C VAL A 219 -0.07 -10.79 -4.09
N VAL A 220 0.20 -9.57 -3.62
CA VAL A 220 0.86 -8.53 -4.40
C VAL A 220 2.25 -8.24 -3.84
N ALA A 221 3.27 -8.55 -4.64
CA ALA A 221 4.65 -8.14 -4.41
C ALA A 221 4.95 -6.75 -4.96
N GLY A 222 6.09 -6.19 -4.55
CA GLY A 222 6.48 -4.83 -4.83
C GLY A 222 7.75 -4.73 -5.69
N VAL A 223 7.69 -3.85 -6.71
CA VAL A 223 8.85 -3.46 -7.52
C VAL A 223 9.16 -1.97 -7.40
N ASP A 224 10.41 -1.62 -7.68
CA ASP A 224 10.85 -0.24 -7.82
C ASP A 224 10.45 0.38 -9.18
N ARG A 225 10.84 1.63 -9.43
CA ARG A 225 10.59 2.32 -10.70
C ARG A 225 11.29 1.68 -11.91
N ASN A 226 12.37 0.95 -11.68
CA ASN A 226 13.10 0.24 -12.72
C ASN A 226 12.51 -1.15 -13.00
N LYS A 227 11.37 -1.49 -12.37
CA LYS A 227 10.69 -2.79 -12.49
C LYS A 227 11.46 -3.95 -11.86
N GLU A 228 12.43 -3.64 -11.00
CA GLU A 228 13.17 -4.64 -10.22
C GLU A 228 12.50 -4.84 -8.85
N ALA A 229 12.59 -6.05 -8.30
CA ALA A 229 12.02 -6.36 -6.99
C ALA A 229 12.54 -5.41 -5.93
N SER A 230 11.62 -4.77 -5.19
CA SER A 230 12.01 -3.88 -4.11
C SER A 230 12.74 -4.66 -3.01
N PHE A 231 13.87 -4.12 -2.57
CA PHE A 231 14.66 -4.75 -1.50
C PHE A 231 13.94 -4.65 -0.15
N ASP A 232 13.46 -3.46 0.22
CA ASP A 232 12.83 -3.21 1.53
C ASP A 232 11.30 -3.25 1.48
N ALA A 233 10.70 -2.84 0.36
CA ALA A 233 9.25 -2.65 0.27
C ALA A 233 8.49 -3.91 -0.15
N SER A 234 9.17 -5.03 -0.41
CA SER A 234 8.53 -6.29 -0.80
C SER A 234 9.17 -7.50 -0.14
N SER A 235 8.35 -8.36 0.47
CA SER A 235 8.72 -9.70 0.92
C SER A 235 8.79 -10.70 -0.24
N GLN A 236 9.15 -11.95 0.08
CA GLN A 236 9.16 -13.07 -0.85
C GLN A 236 8.25 -14.21 -0.38
N GLY A 237 7.73 -15.00 -1.30
CA GLY A 237 6.85 -16.12 -0.97
C GLY A 237 6.27 -16.79 -2.20
N ILE A 238 6.09 -18.11 -2.12
CA ILE A 238 5.52 -18.91 -3.23
C ILE A 238 4.05 -18.61 -3.51
N THR A 239 3.36 -17.92 -2.60
CA THR A 239 1.96 -17.52 -2.76
C THR A 239 1.79 -16.21 -3.53
N ILE A 240 2.87 -15.48 -3.82
CA ILE A 240 2.83 -14.24 -4.61
C ILE A 240 2.18 -14.51 -5.97
N SER A 241 1.12 -13.77 -6.27
CA SER A 241 0.36 -13.91 -7.51
C SER A 241 0.96 -13.07 -8.63
N VAL A 242 1.23 -11.79 -8.35
CA VAL A 242 1.79 -10.80 -9.28
C VAL A 242 2.61 -9.76 -8.52
N ALA A 243 3.41 -8.99 -9.24
CA ALA A 243 4.12 -7.82 -8.72
C ALA A 243 3.54 -6.51 -9.28
N ALA A 244 3.60 -5.45 -8.49
CA ALA A 244 3.16 -4.12 -8.88
C ALA A 244 4.06 -3.03 -8.25
N PRO A 245 4.00 -1.79 -8.75
CA PRO A 245 4.75 -0.66 -8.19
C PRO A 245 4.59 -0.54 -6.67
N SER A 246 5.70 -0.48 -5.94
CA SER A 246 5.69 -0.31 -4.49
C SER A 246 6.58 0.81 -3.99
N GLU A 247 7.38 1.44 -4.84
CA GLU A 247 8.29 2.51 -4.43
C GLU A 247 7.92 3.86 -5.02
N GLN A 248 8.17 4.91 -4.24
CA GLN A 248 7.96 6.31 -4.60
C GLN A 248 6.53 6.55 -5.08
N LEU A 249 5.58 5.92 -4.39
CA LEU A 249 4.15 6.09 -4.61
C LEU A 249 3.71 7.38 -3.92
N VAL A 250 2.82 8.13 -4.54
CA VAL A 250 2.23 9.35 -3.98
C VAL A 250 0.77 9.08 -3.61
N GLY A 251 0.32 9.59 -2.47
CA GLY A 251 -1.03 9.38 -1.99
C GLY A 251 -1.49 10.49 -1.06
N VAL A 252 -2.78 10.51 -0.79
CA VAL A 252 -3.43 11.54 0.03
C VAL A 252 -3.50 11.07 1.48
N VAL A 253 -3.22 11.96 2.42
CA VAL A 253 -3.40 11.73 3.86
C VAL A 253 -4.65 12.47 4.38
N PRO A 254 -5.20 12.08 5.54
CA PRO A 254 -6.31 12.81 6.15
C PRO A 254 -6.04 14.31 6.25
N GLY A 255 -7.06 15.12 5.99
CA GLY A 255 -6.92 16.58 5.89
C GLY A 255 -6.37 17.12 4.56
N GLY A 256 -6.05 16.25 3.58
CA GLY A 256 -5.78 16.64 2.19
C GLY A 256 -4.31 16.95 1.86
N GLY A 257 -3.37 16.52 2.72
CA GLY A 257 -1.94 16.56 2.39
C GLY A 257 -1.54 15.42 1.45
N TYR A 258 -0.33 15.51 0.89
CA TYR A 258 0.28 14.44 0.11
C TYR A 258 1.49 13.85 0.83
N VAL A 259 1.68 12.55 0.68
CA VAL A 259 2.85 11.83 1.16
C VAL A 259 3.41 10.94 0.06
N SER A 260 4.72 10.70 0.11
CA SER A 260 5.33 9.63 -0.67
C SER A 260 5.79 8.50 0.24
N TRP A 261 5.49 7.25 -0.12
CA TRP A 261 5.90 6.08 0.65
C TRP A 261 6.32 4.91 -0.23
N ASN A 262 6.95 3.94 0.42
CA ASN A 262 7.34 2.66 -0.15
C ASN A 262 6.64 1.53 0.62
N GLY A 263 6.00 0.61 -0.08
CA GLY A 263 5.42 -0.59 0.53
C GLY A 263 4.52 -1.37 -0.43
N THR A 264 4.45 -2.69 -0.22
CA THR A 264 3.42 -3.53 -0.88
C THR A 264 2.00 -3.11 -0.51
N SER A 265 1.82 -2.36 0.59
CA SER A 265 0.55 -1.72 0.94
C SER A 265 0.07 -0.72 -0.12
N GLY A 266 0.99 -0.09 -0.87
CA GLY A 266 0.65 0.77 -2.01
C GLY A 266 0.57 0.00 -3.34
N ALA A 267 1.24 -1.14 -3.48
CA ALA A 267 1.09 -2.02 -4.65
C ALA A 267 -0.28 -2.72 -4.68
N THR A 268 -0.78 -3.13 -3.52
CA THR A 268 -2.06 -3.83 -3.33
C THR A 268 -3.27 -3.07 -3.91
N PRO A 269 -3.49 -1.76 -3.63
CA PRO A 269 -4.60 -1.01 -4.21
C PRO A 269 -4.49 -0.85 -5.72
N LEU A 270 -3.28 -0.89 -6.30
CA LEU A 270 -3.13 -0.85 -7.76
C LEU A 270 -3.70 -2.12 -8.40
N VAL A 271 -3.44 -3.28 -7.80
CA VAL A 271 -3.98 -4.57 -8.27
C VAL A 271 -5.49 -4.69 -7.98
N SER A 272 -5.94 -4.24 -6.80
CA SER A 272 -7.37 -4.18 -6.47
C SER A 272 -8.14 -3.29 -7.45
N GLY A 273 -7.57 -2.13 -7.80
CA GLY A 273 -8.10 -1.26 -8.84
C GLY A 273 -8.13 -1.93 -10.21
N LEU A 274 -7.06 -2.63 -10.61
CA LEU A 274 -7.01 -3.35 -11.88
C LEU A 274 -8.12 -4.42 -11.96
N LEU A 275 -8.32 -5.18 -10.89
CA LEU A 275 -9.42 -6.14 -10.81
C LEU A 275 -10.78 -5.44 -10.90
N ALA A 276 -10.94 -4.23 -10.34
CA ALA A 276 -12.15 -3.44 -10.51
C ALA A 276 -12.36 -3.00 -11.97
N LEU A 277 -11.30 -2.62 -12.68
CA LEU A 277 -11.37 -2.33 -14.12
C LEU A 277 -11.86 -3.57 -14.89
N VAL A 278 -11.28 -4.75 -14.59
CA VAL A 278 -11.65 -6.03 -15.21
C VAL A 278 -13.10 -6.39 -14.94
N ARG A 279 -13.57 -6.37 -13.68
CA ARG A 279 -14.97 -6.71 -13.36
C ARG A 279 -15.97 -5.72 -13.96
N SER A 280 -15.60 -4.45 -14.09
CA SER A 280 -16.44 -3.45 -14.74
C SER A 280 -16.54 -3.68 -16.26
N ALA A 281 -15.43 -4.08 -16.91
CA ALA A 281 -15.41 -4.40 -18.34
C ALA A 281 -16.07 -5.75 -18.67
N TYR A 282 -15.99 -6.71 -17.75
CA TYR A 282 -16.45 -8.08 -17.91
C TYR A 282 -17.30 -8.51 -16.70
N PRO A 283 -18.53 -7.99 -16.56
CA PRO A 283 -19.36 -8.19 -15.36
C PRO A 283 -19.80 -9.64 -15.14
N ASP A 284 -19.76 -10.48 -16.18
CA ASP A 284 -20.12 -11.90 -16.11
C ASP A 284 -18.94 -12.81 -15.70
N LEU A 285 -17.72 -12.28 -15.57
CA LEU A 285 -16.59 -13.07 -15.09
C LEU A 285 -16.71 -13.30 -13.58
N ASN A 286 -16.60 -14.57 -13.20
CA ASN A 286 -16.42 -14.94 -11.80
C ASN A 286 -15.04 -14.50 -11.28
N ALA A 287 -14.85 -14.57 -9.97
CA ALA A 287 -13.63 -14.21 -9.28
C ALA A 287 -12.42 -14.99 -9.80
N ALA A 288 -12.55 -16.29 -10.05
CA ALA A 288 -11.45 -17.13 -10.50
C ALA A 288 -10.94 -16.69 -11.88
N ASP A 289 -11.84 -16.42 -12.82
CA ASP A 289 -11.51 -15.98 -14.17
C ASP A 289 -10.95 -14.55 -14.19
N ALA A 290 -11.48 -13.64 -13.36
CA ALA A 290 -10.96 -12.28 -13.22
C ALA A 290 -9.52 -12.29 -12.64
N ILE A 291 -9.26 -13.12 -11.63
CA ILE A 291 -7.92 -13.32 -11.06
C ILE A 291 -6.98 -13.93 -12.10
N ASN A 292 -7.41 -15.00 -12.78
CA ASN A 292 -6.61 -15.67 -13.80
C ASN A 292 -6.27 -14.73 -14.97
N ARG A 293 -7.20 -13.84 -15.33
CA ARG A 293 -6.95 -12.80 -16.34
C ARG A 293 -5.78 -11.90 -15.97
N VAL A 294 -5.76 -11.36 -14.76
CA VAL A 294 -4.65 -10.51 -14.28
C VAL A 294 -3.33 -11.30 -14.21
N ILE A 295 -3.38 -12.55 -13.74
CA ILE A 295 -2.20 -13.42 -13.63
C ILE A 295 -1.64 -13.79 -15.00
N ALA A 296 -2.48 -14.26 -15.92
CA ALA A 296 -2.07 -14.77 -17.22
C ALA A 296 -1.57 -13.67 -18.17
N THR A 297 -1.99 -12.42 -17.94
CA THR A 297 -1.50 -11.26 -18.70
C THR A 297 -0.35 -10.53 -18.02
N ALA A 298 0.14 -11.02 -16.86
CA ALA A 298 1.29 -10.42 -16.20
C ALA A 298 2.54 -10.51 -17.08
N ASN A 299 3.33 -9.44 -17.10
CA ASN A 299 4.55 -9.33 -17.86
C ASN A 299 5.73 -9.89 -17.03
N PRO A 300 6.43 -10.94 -17.48
CA PRO A 300 7.57 -11.49 -16.76
C PRO A 300 8.74 -10.52 -16.58
N ASN A 301 8.78 -9.43 -17.36
CA ASN A 301 9.85 -8.42 -17.36
C ASN A 301 11.26 -9.01 -17.49
N GLY A 302 11.40 -10.11 -18.26
CA GLY A 302 12.67 -10.81 -18.46
C GLY A 302 13.08 -11.75 -17.33
N HIS A 303 12.26 -11.91 -16.29
CA HIS A 303 12.49 -12.86 -15.20
C HIS A 303 11.81 -14.21 -15.45
N GLU A 304 12.30 -15.24 -14.75
CA GLU A 304 11.62 -16.54 -14.68
C GLU A 304 10.36 -16.42 -13.81
N VAL A 305 9.23 -16.89 -14.33
CA VAL A 305 7.93 -16.87 -13.66
C VAL A 305 7.20 -18.21 -13.85
N PRO A 306 6.39 -18.67 -12.88
CA PRO A 306 6.16 -18.03 -11.58
C PRO A 306 7.38 -18.09 -10.65
N SER A 307 7.62 -17.06 -9.84
CA SER A 307 8.71 -17.01 -8.86
C SER A 307 8.28 -16.51 -7.48
N PRO A 308 9.05 -16.82 -6.41
CA PRO A 308 8.78 -16.30 -5.07
C PRO A 308 9.00 -14.79 -4.90
N ILE A 309 9.37 -14.07 -5.96
CA ILE A 309 9.67 -12.64 -5.93
C ILE A 309 8.66 -11.86 -6.77
N TYR A 310 8.39 -12.35 -7.99
CA TYR A 310 7.53 -11.67 -8.95
C TYR A 310 6.16 -12.33 -9.12
N GLY A 311 5.92 -13.49 -8.48
CA GLY A 311 4.76 -14.32 -8.82
C GLY A 311 4.80 -14.62 -10.31
N ASN A 312 3.69 -14.38 -11.01
CA ASN A 312 3.56 -14.58 -12.45
C ASN A 312 4.10 -13.41 -13.30
N GLY A 313 4.67 -12.37 -12.67
CA GLY A 313 5.22 -11.19 -13.33
C GLY A 313 4.58 -9.91 -12.85
N LEU A 314 4.95 -8.80 -13.50
CA LEU A 314 4.41 -7.47 -13.23
C LEU A 314 3.03 -7.32 -13.86
N ILE A 315 2.10 -6.64 -13.19
CA ILE A 315 0.79 -6.37 -13.78
C ILE A 315 0.89 -5.62 -15.11
N ASP A 316 -0.03 -5.90 -16.02
CA ASP A 316 -0.21 -5.15 -17.28
C ASP A 316 -1.70 -4.85 -17.44
N ALA A 317 -2.09 -3.61 -17.15
CA ALA A 317 -3.50 -3.24 -17.14
C ALA A 317 -4.10 -3.28 -18.55
N SER A 318 -3.34 -2.86 -19.57
CA SER A 318 -3.83 -2.88 -20.95
C SER A 318 -4.06 -4.31 -21.42
N ALA A 319 -3.11 -5.21 -21.17
CA ALA A 319 -3.24 -6.61 -21.56
C ALA A 319 -4.39 -7.29 -20.79
N ALA A 320 -4.51 -7.04 -19.47
CA ALA A 320 -5.60 -7.58 -18.65
C ALA A 320 -6.98 -7.16 -19.17
N LEU A 321 -7.12 -5.99 -19.80
CA LEU A 321 -8.41 -5.54 -20.33
C LEU A 321 -8.67 -5.99 -21.78
N THR A 322 -7.66 -6.43 -22.54
CA THR A 322 -7.79 -6.64 -23.99
C THR A 322 -7.46 -8.05 -24.48
N ALA A 323 -6.69 -8.84 -23.73
CA ALA A 323 -6.27 -10.18 -24.15
C ALA A 323 -7.41 -11.20 -24.12
N ILE A 324 -7.31 -12.26 -24.92
CA ILE A 324 -8.15 -13.45 -24.76
C ILE A 324 -7.42 -14.37 -23.77
N VAL A 325 -8.10 -14.75 -22.70
CA VAL A 325 -7.52 -15.57 -21.62
C VAL A 325 -8.38 -16.80 -21.41
N GLU A 326 -7.74 -17.95 -21.27
CA GLU A 326 -8.43 -19.20 -20.95
C GLU A 326 -9.06 -19.13 -19.55
N PRO A 327 -10.20 -19.82 -19.32
CA PRO A 327 -10.80 -19.87 -17.99
C PRO A 327 -9.87 -20.45 -16.93
N ALA A 328 -10.08 -20.04 -15.69
CA ALA A 328 -9.37 -20.58 -14.54
C ALA A 328 -9.69 -22.07 -14.34
N THR A 329 -8.69 -22.84 -13.92
CA THR A 329 -8.84 -24.29 -13.68
C THR A 329 -9.27 -24.63 -12.25
N THR A 330 -9.23 -23.65 -11.33
CA THR A 330 -9.63 -23.79 -9.93
C THR A 330 -10.19 -22.48 -9.40
N THR A 331 -11.07 -22.54 -8.41
CA THR A 331 -11.61 -21.36 -7.72
C THR A 331 -10.86 -21.08 -6.41
N PRO A 332 -10.87 -19.83 -5.91
CA PRO A 332 -10.38 -19.50 -4.57
C PRO A 332 -11.04 -20.35 -3.47
N GLU A 333 -12.35 -20.59 -3.57
CA GLU A 333 -13.11 -21.44 -2.65
C GLU A 333 -12.54 -22.87 -2.60
N ALA A 334 -12.30 -23.48 -3.76
CA ALA A 334 -11.78 -24.84 -3.85
C ALA A 334 -10.37 -24.93 -3.24
N GLN A 335 -9.51 -23.96 -3.53
CA GLN A 335 -8.15 -23.89 -2.98
C GLN A 335 -8.14 -23.84 -1.44
N LEU A 336 -8.95 -22.95 -0.85
CA LEU A 336 -9.01 -22.81 0.60
C LEU A 336 -9.69 -24.04 1.25
N THR A 337 -10.76 -24.56 0.65
CA THR A 337 -11.45 -25.76 1.15
C THR A 337 -10.52 -26.96 1.21
N ASP A 338 -9.73 -27.19 0.15
CA ASP A 338 -8.75 -28.28 0.13
C ASP A 338 -7.63 -28.08 1.15
N TRP A 339 -7.15 -26.85 1.31
CA TRP A 339 -6.16 -26.54 2.32
C TRP A 339 -6.68 -26.81 3.74
N ILE A 340 -7.88 -26.34 4.07
CA ILE A 340 -8.53 -26.56 5.38
C ILE A 340 -8.69 -28.06 5.64
N ARG A 341 -9.17 -28.81 4.64
CA ARG A 341 -9.35 -30.26 4.71
C ARG A 341 -8.04 -30.98 5.06
N ILE A 342 -6.92 -30.55 4.51
CA ILE A 342 -5.60 -31.15 4.72
C ILE A 342 -5.01 -30.74 6.08
N HIS A 343 -5.04 -29.45 6.43
CA HIS A 343 -4.25 -28.89 7.53
C HIS A 343 -5.00 -28.80 8.85
N ARG A 344 -6.32 -28.53 8.87
CA ARG A 344 -7.10 -28.44 10.12
C ARG A 344 -7.47 -29.79 10.69
N ARG A 345 -7.65 -30.82 9.86
CA ARG A 345 -7.93 -32.20 10.31
C ARG A 345 -6.71 -32.92 10.88
N ALA A 346 -5.51 -32.46 10.53
CA ALA A 346 -4.25 -33.00 11.01
C ALA A 346 -3.81 -32.43 12.38
N GLN A 347 -4.45 -31.35 12.86
CA GLN A 347 -4.30 -30.91 14.24
C GLN A 347 -5.26 -31.73 15.12
N PRO A 348 -4.76 -32.65 15.99
CA PRO A 348 -5.63 -33.19 17.03
C PRO A 348 -6.17 -32.01 17.86
N PRO A 349 -7.40 -32.08 18.39
CA PRO A 349 -7.84 -31.09 19.38
C PRO A 349 -6.75 -31.00 20.44
N ALA A 350 -6.36 -29.77 20.80
CA ALA A 350 -5.44 -29.54 21.89
C ALA A 350 -5.89 -30.44 23.04
N ALA A 351 -5.08 -31.47 23.35
CA ALA A 351 -5.45 -32.43 24.36
C ALA A 351 -5.82 -31.61 25.58
N GLU A 352 -7.05 -31.78 26.09
CA GLU A 352 -7.35 -31.31 27.44
C GLU A 352 -6.21 -31.83 28.30
N THR A 353 -5.42 -30.91 28.84
CA THR A 353 -4.38 -31.25 29.79
C THR A 353 -5.11 -31.81 31.00
N THR A 354 -5.43 -33.10 30.97
CA THR A 354 -5.73 -33.86 32.17
C THR A 354 -4.45 -33.75 32.97
N ALA A 355 -4.51 -32.96 34.03
CA ALA A 355 -3.43 -32.82 34.99
C ALA A 355 -2.89 -34.23 35.30
N PRO A 356 -1.57 -34.45 35.22
CA PRO A 356 -1.03 -35.77 35.52
C PRO A 356 -1.45 -36.15 36.93
N THR A 357 -2.03 -37.34 37.08
CA THR A 357 -2.29 -37.92 38.40
C THR A 357 -0.94 -38.07 39.08
N LEU A 358 -0.70 -37.24 40.11
CA LEU A 358 0.50 -37.26 40.92
C LEU A 358 0.56 -38.61 41.65
N THR A 359 1.45 -39.50 41.21
CA THR A 359 1.97 -40.55 42.10
C THR A 359 2.67 -39.89 43.29
N PRO A 360 2.45 -40.34 44.54
CA PRO A 360 3.08 -39.73 45.70
C PRO A 360 4.59 -40.02 45.66
N THR A 361 5.38 -39.02 45.29
CA THR A 361 6.82 -39.03 45.48
C THR A 361 7.12 -38.70 46.93
N THR A 362 7.88 -39.57 47.61
CA THR A 362 8.40 -39.34 48.96
C THR A 362 9.19 -38.04 49.03
N PRO A 363 9.02 -37.19 50.06
CA PRO A 363 9.72 -35.92 50.15
C PRO A 363 11.22 -36.16 50.37
N VAL A 364 12.04 -35.73 49.42
CA VAL A 364 13.46 -35.46 49.67
C VAL A 364 13.53 -34.07 50.32
N PRO A 365 14.20 -33.89 51.46
CA PRO A 365 14.35 -32.57 52.06
C PRO A 365 15.16 -31.66 51.14
N ASP A 366 14.61 -30.46 50.87
CA ASP A 366 15.27 -29.45 50.04
C ASP A 366 16.63 -29.06 50.62
N PRO A 367 17.67 -28.91 49.78
CA PRO A 367 18.87 -28.20 50.18
C PRO A 367 18.52 -26.73 50.46
N ALA A 368 19.24 -26.13 51.42
CA ALA A 368 19.04 -24.74 51.82
C ALA A 368 19.11 -23.78 50.62
N PRO A 369 18.31 -22.70 50.60
CA PRO A 369 18.27 -21.78 49.48
C PRO A 369 19.64 -21.13 49.27
N GLU A 370 20.20 -21.30 48.08
CA GLU A 370 21.24 -20.40 47.60
C GLU A 370 20.61 -19.03 47.38
N VAL A 371 21.23 -18.01 47.99
CA VAL A 371 20.87 -16.62 47.80
C VAL A 371 21.19 -16.25 46.36
N GLU A 372 20.18 -16.24 45.49
CA GLU A 372 20.30 -15.56 44.20
C GLU A 372 20.45 -14.07 44.46
N ALA A 373 21.65 -13.56 44.19
CA ALA A 373 21.89 -12.14 44.09
C ALA A 373 21.05 -11.60 42.93
N ASP A 374 20.23 -10.59 43.26
CA ASP A 374 19.56 -9.70 42.32
C ASP A 374 20.63 -8.99 41.46
N GLU A 375 21.06 -9.63 40.36
CA GLU A 375 21.76 -8.94 39.29
C GLU A 375 20.72 -8.45 38.29
N GLN A 376 20.19 -7.26 38.57
CA GLN A 376 19.67 -6.36 37.54
C GLN A 376 20.74 -6.16 36.47
N SER A 377 20.68 -7.01 35.43
CA SER A 377 21.50 -6.88 34.25
C SER A 377 21.03 -5.67 33.45
N PHE A 378 21.66 -4.52 33.71
CA PHE A 378 21.62 -3.29 32.91
C PHE A 378 22.31 -3.49 31.54
N MET A 379 22.09 -4.62 30.88
CA MET A 379 22.68 -4.91 29.59
C MET A 379 21.81 -4.34 28.47
N THR A 380 22.38 -3.37 27.78
CA THR A 380 21.83 -2.72 26.58
C THR A 380 21.32 -3.74 25.57
N SER A 381 20.02 -3.72 25.28
CA SER A 381 19.44 -4.56 24.23
C SER A 381 20.02 -4.20 22.85
N ALA A 382 20.01 -5.13 21.89
CA ALA A 382 20.43 -4.86 20.51
C ALA A 382 19.64 -3.70 19.88
N TRP A 383 18.39 -3.51 20.30
CA TRP A 383 17.56 -2.37 19.91
C TRP A 383 18.11 -1.05 20.49
N THR A 384 18.45 -1.03 21.79
CA THR A 384 19.05 0.15 22.45
C THR A 384 20.36 0.53 21.77
N LEU A 385 21.20 -0.45 21.44
CA LEU A 385 22.45 -0.19 20.73
C LEU A 385 22.22 0.44 19.36
N ARG A 386 21.31 -0.14 18.56
CA ARG A 386 21.09 0.23 17.15
C ARG A 386 20.36 1.56 16.98
N TYR A 387 19.36 1.84 17.82
CA TYR A 387 18.46 2.97 17.63
C TYR A 387 18.68 4.13 18.60
N LEU A 388 19.36 3.92 19.73
CA LEU A 388 19.67 4.97 20.69
C LEU A 388 21.17 5.23 20.76
N THR A 389 21.98 4.22 21.06
CA THR A 389 23.40 4.44 21.39
C THR A 389 24.23 4.85 20.18
N VAL A 390 24.08 4.17 19.03
CA VAL A 390 24.85 4.49 17.81
C VAL A 390 24.50 5.89 17.26
N PRO A 391 23.22 6.27 17.07
CA PRO A 391 22.88 7.62 16.60
C PRO A 391 23.38 8.72 17.54
N PHE A 392 23.25 8.55 18.86
CA PHE A 392 23.78 9.53 19.83
C PHE A 392 25.30 9.65 19.79
N ALA A 393 26.02 8.53 19.66
CA ALA A 393 27.48 8.53 19.56
C ALA A 393 27.96 9.26 18.29
N VAL A 394 27.28 9.08 17.17
CA VAL A 394 27.58 9.78 15.91
C VAL A 394 27.33 11.28 16.05
N LEU A 395 26.18 11.70 16.62
CA LEU A 395 25.87 13.11 16.86
C LEU A 395 26.87 13.77 17.82
N ALA A 396 27.23 13.08 18.91
CA ALA A 396 28.24 13.56 19.86
C ALA A 396 29.62 13.69 19.21
N GLY A 397 30.00 12.75 18.33
CA GLY A 397 31.25 12.80 17.56
C GLY A 397 31.32 14.01 16.63
N PHE A 398 30.28 14.25 15.82
CA PHE A 398 30.23 15.42 14.93
C PHE A 398 30.16 16.74 15.70
N GLY A 399 29.41 16.79 16.81
CA GLY A 399 29.35 17.97 17.68
C GLY A 399 30.72 18.33 18.28
N SER A 400 31.46 17.31 18.75
CA SER A 400 32.81 17.50 19.29
C SER A 400 33.79 18.02 18.24
N LEU A 401 33.71 17.50 17.00
CA LEU A 401 34.54 17.95 15.89
C LEU A 401 34.25 19.41 15.52
N ALA A 402 32.98 19.81 15.48
CA ALA A 402 32.58 21.19 15.18
C ALA A 402 33.11 22.19 16.22
N VAL A 403 33.07 21.82 17.51
CA VAL A 403 33.62 22.65 18.60
C VAL A 403 35.13 22.81 18.46
N LEU A 404 35.86 21.72 18.18
CA LEU A 404 37.32 21.77 18.00
C LEU A 404 37.71 22.62 16.79
N LEU A 405 36.99 22.52 15.68
CA LEU A 405 37.19 23.36 14.49
C LEU A 405 36.90 24.84 14.80
N GLY A 406 35.83 25.13 15.55
CA GLY A 406 35.51 26.49 15.99
C GLY A 406 36.59 27.10 16.90
N ILE A 407 37.11 26.33 17.85
CA ILE A 407 38.24 26.76 18.71
C ILE A 407 39.50 26.98 17.88
N GLY A 408 39.79 26.08 16.94
CA GLY A 408 40.91 26.20 16.00
C GLY A 408 40.83 27.48 15.16
N ALA A 409 39.68 27.73 14.53
CA ALA A 409 39.42 28.93 13.74
C ALA A 409 39.56 30.21 14.58
N THR A 410 39.00 30.23 15.78
CA THR A 410 39.08 31.38 16.69
C THR A 410 40.52 31.68 17.11
N ARG A 411 41.32 30.65 17.42
CA ARG A 411 42.74 30.79 17.75
C ARG A 411 43.56 31.26 16.55
N HIS A 412 43.26 30.77 15.35
CA HIS A 412 43.91 31.21 14.12
C HIS A 412 43.66 32.70 13.84
N ILE A 413 42.41 33.14 13.91
CA ILE A 413 42.01 34.54 13.72
C ILE A 413 42.67 35.46 14.76
N LYS A 414 42.66 35.08 16.05
CA LYS A 414 43.36 35.86 17.09
C LYS A 414 44.87 35.94 16.84
N ARG A 415 45.48 34.92 16.25
CA ARG A 415 46.93 34.88 15.96
C ARG A 415 47.29 35.71 14.71
N SER A 416 46.42 35.77 13.71
CA SER A 416 46.60 36.64 12.54
C SER A 416 46.39 38.11 12.88
N LEU A 417 45.43 38.44 13.75
CA LEU A 417 45.17 39.82 14.20
C LEU A 417 46.26 40.39 15.13
N ARG A 418 47.12 39.54 15.73
CA ARG A 418 48.29 39.98 16.52
C ARG A 418 49.56 40.18 15.70
N LYS A 419 49.53 39.86 14.40
CA LYS A 419 50.66 40.00 13.47
C LYS A 419 50.50 41.17 12.50
N GLN A 420 49.43 41.94 12.65
CA GLN A 420 49.25 43.29 12.11
C GLN A 420 49.44 44.27 13.28
#